data_AF-A0A7W6L5B4-F1
#
_entry.id   AF-A0A7W6L5B4-F1
#
_cell.length_a   1.000
_cell.length_b   1.000
_cell.length_c   1.000
_cell.angle_alpha   90.00
_cell.angle_beta   90.00
_cell.angle_gamma   90.00
#
_symmetry.space_group_name_H-M   'P 1'
#
loop_
_entity.id
_entity.type
_entity.pdbx_description
1 polymer ?
#
loop_
_entity_poly.entity_id
_entity_poly.type
_entity_poly.pdbx_seq_one_letter_code
_entity_poly.pdbx_strand_id
1 'polypeptide(L)'
;MLYQHEEEMRNLLKPWMVILPMLIGGCGGKVPPAYGDGFPVVKPIDLVHSGATVEARFELPLQETGDPGPSTFLIGFRSGGPRKRPDLKPGDADFLEEAKLPLRVQLWKQNGGKETPVVLHELNRDLPAVWQGTRYQKAKSDVFPYRSAVGADSNSLLKAGKYDMSMAYMEYEVASAESKDLTPGKYRLKVTNLQDNPQIAHLSFELLVANYNVK
;
A
#
# COMPACT_ATOMS: atom_id res chain seq x y z
N MET A 1 81.53 31.09 24.15
CA MET A 1 80.67 31.35 22.97
C MET A 1 80.37 30.00 22.33
N LEU A 2 79.12 29.76 21.89
CA LEU A 2 78.69 28.85 20.79
C LEU A 2 79.21 27.37 20.84
N TYR A 3 78.40 26.30 20.96
CA TYR A 3 77.24 25.82 20.16
C TYR A 3 77.51 25.85 18.64
N GLN A 4 77.30 24.83 17.81
CA GLN A 4 76.75 23.45 17.90
C GLN A 4 77.60 22.57 16.91
N HIS A 5 77.37 21.30 16.54
CA HIS A 5 76.26 20.34 16.64
C HIS A 5 76.80 18.88 16.63
N GLU A 6 75.94 17.88 16.83
CA GLU A 6 76.21 16.44 16.57
C GLU A 6 75.21 15.84 15.56
N GLU A 7 75.24 14.51 15.38
CA GLU A 7 74.56 13.68 14.35
C GLU A 7 75.27 13.67 12.97
N GLU A 8 75.32 12.57 12.21
CA GLU A 8 74.50 11.34 12.22
C GLU A 8 75.34 10.10 11.81
N MET A 9 75.07 8.89 12.34
CA MET A 9 75.80 7.65 11.95
C MET A 9 75.02 6.32 12.14
N ARG A 10 74.98 5.50 11.07
CA ARG A 10 74.91 4.01 11.03
C ARG A 10 73.63 3.24 11.45
N ASN A 11 72.90 2.82 10.40
CA ASN A 11 72.74 1.42 9.93
C ASN A 11 71.94 0.32 10.69
N LEU A 12 71.20 -0.45 9.87
CA LEU A 12 70.84 -1.88 9.96
C LEU A 12 69.83 -2.35 11.04
N LEU A 13 68.68 -2.91 10.59
CA LEU A 13 68.34 -4.34 10.74
C LEU A 13 66.97 -4.78 10.13
N LYS A 14 67.03 -5.40 8.93
CA LYS A 14 66.20 -6.52 8.39
C LYS A 14 64.63 -6.48 8.40
N PRO A 15 63.95 -7.35 7.63
CA PRO A 15 62.55 -7.13 7.21
C PRO A 15 61.50 -8.00 7.95
N TRP A 16 60.23 -7.57 7.86
CA TRP A 16 59.06 -8.43 8.09
C TRP A 16 58.01 -8.25 6.99
N MET A 17 57.33 -9.34 6.65
CA MET A 17 56.23 -9.37 5.68
C MET A 17 54.93 -8.97 6.38
N VAL A 18 54.17 -8.05 5.80
CA VAL A 18 52.74 -7.88 6.09
C VAL A 18 51.98 -8.12 4.80
N ILE A 19 51.20 -9.20 4.78
CA ILE A 19 50.37 -9.56 3.64
C ILE A 19 49.17 -8.60 3.61
N LEU A 20 48.98 -7.87 2.51
CA LEU A 20 47.73 -7.14 2.28
C LEU A 20 46.61 -8.15 2.00
N PRO A 21 45.54 -8.23 2.82
CA PRO A 21 44.35 -8.95 2.43
C PRO A 21 43.61 -8.14 1.37
N MET A 22 43.40 -8.73 0.18
CA MET A 22 42.48 -8.16 -0.80
C MET A 22 41.06 -8.25 -0.22
N LEU A 23 40.56 -7.16 0.37
CA LEU A 23 39.17 -7.04 0.75
C LEU A 23 38.30 -6.93 -0.50
N ILE A 24 37.89 -8.10 -1.02
CA ILE A 24 36.80 -8.23 -1.98
C ILE A 24 35.50 -7.87 -1.23
N GLY A 25 35.29 -6.57 -1.04
CA GLY A 25 34.07 -6.01 -0.48
C GLY A 25 32.94 -6.24 -1.47
N GLY A 26 32.24 -7.36 -1.31
CA GLY A 26 31.19 -7.78 -2.24
C GLY A 26 30.11 -6.69 -2.41
N CYS A 27 29.54 -6.61 -3.61
CA CYS A 27 28.47 -5.69 -3.94
C CYS A 27 27.18 -6.02 -3.17
N GLY A 28 27.14 -5.64 -1.89
CA GLY A 28 25.92 -5.51 -1.10
C GLY A 28 25.08 -4.37 -1.65
N GLY A 29 24.49 -4.60 -2.82
CA GLY A 29 23.63 -3.66 -3.51
C GLY A 29 22.49 -3.28 -2.59
N LYS A 30 22.49 -2.03 -2.12
CA LYS A 30 21.36 -1.47 -1.37
C LYS A 30 20.14 -1.57 -2.28
N VAL A 31 19.20 -2.46 -1.92
CA VAL A 31 17.89 -2.52 -2.56
C VAL A 31 17.32 -1.09 -2.54
N PRO A 32 16.95 -0.52 -3.70
CA PRO A 32 16.42 0.84 -3.74
C PRO A 32 15.25 0.97 -2.75
N PRO A 33 15.19 2.06 -1.95
CA PRO A 33 14.09 2.23 -1.00
C PRO A 33 12.77 2.16 -1.76
N ALA A 34 11.87 1.28 -1.31
CA ALA A 34 10.60 1.05 -1.96
C ALA A 34 9.83 2.36 -2.16
N TYR A 35 9.19 2.53 -3.32
CA TYR A 35 8.53 3.79 -3.62
C TYR A 35 7.29 3.99 -2.72
N GLY A 36 7.44 4.88 -1.73
CA GLY A 36 6.38 5.26 -0.81
C GLY A 36 6.03 4.16 0.19
N ASP A 37 4.76 3.78 0.21
CA ASP A 37 4.15 2.83 1.14
C ASP A 37 4.30 1.36 0.69
N GLY A 38 4.76 1.15 -0.55
CA GLY A 38 4.79 -0.16 -1.21
C GLY A 38 3.40 -0.71 -1.56
N PHE A 39 3.36 -1.87 -2.23
CA PHE A 39 2.12 -2.56 -2.60
C PHE A 39 2.13 -4.00 -2.01
N PRO A 40 1.02 -4.51 -1.47
CA PRO A 40 -0.25 -3.83 -1.19
C PRO A 40 -0.13 -2.68 -0.18
N VAL A 41 -1.08 -1.75 -0.20
CA VAL A 41 -1.13 -0.61 0.74
C VAL A 41 -2.03 -0.96 1.91
N VAL A 42 -1.52 -0.69 3.12
CA VAL A 42 -2.29 -0.62 4.37
C VAL A 42 -1.78 0.61 5.13
N LYS A 43 -2.67 1.54 5.49
CA LYS A 43 -2.37 2.78 6.24
C LYS A 43 -3.59 3.19 7.08
N PRO A 44 -3.45 3.81 8.25
CA PRO A 44 -4.59 4.39 8.97
C PRO A 44 -5.40 5.35 8.08
N ILE A 45 -6.73 5.28 8.18
CA ILE A 45 -7.66 6.23 7.55
C ILE A 45 -8.71 6.67 8.58
N ASP A 46 -9.02 7.96 8.58
CA ASP A 46 -10.10 8.51 9.39
C ASP A 46 -11.39 8.50 8.56
N LEU A 47 -12.33 7.65 8.99
CA LEU A 47 -13.70 7.58 8.45
C LEU A 47 -14.72 8.25 9.40
N VAL A 48 -14.27 8.85 10.49
CA VAL A 48 -15.11 9.44 11.54
C VAL A 48 -15.39 10.91 11.22
N HIS A 49 -14.40 11.65 10.72
CA HIS A 49 -14.48 13.09 10.47
C HIS A 49 -14.53 13.43 8.97
N SER A 50 -15.41 14.35 8.59
CA SER A 50 -15.53 14.86 7.23
C SER A 50 -14.31 15.70 6.82
N GLY A 51 -13.91 15.62 5.55
CA GLY A 51 -12.72 16.26 5.00
C GLY A 51 -11.40 15.54 5.32
N ALA A 52 -11.40 14.59 6.27
CA ALA A 52 -10.21 13.82 6.62
C ALA A 52 -9.68 13.06 5.40
N THR A 53 -8.35 13.10 5.21
CA THR A 53 -7.69 12.68 3.97
C THR A 53 -6.49 11.81 4.26
N VAL A 54 -6.38 10.69 3.54
CA VAL A 54 -5.17 9.87 3.45
C VAL A 54 -4.63 9.91 2.02
N GLU A 55 -3.30 10.00 1.88
CA GLU A 55 -2.62 9.79 0.61
C GLU A 55 -1.69 8.58 0.70
N ALA A 56 -1.60 7.82 -0.38
CA ALA A 56 -0.68 6.70 -0.54
C ALA A 56 0.12 6.82 -1.83
N ARG A 57 1.35 6.31 -1.81
CA ARG A 57 2.25 6.22 -2.96
C ARG A 57 2.75 4.79 -3.05
N PHE A 58 2.61 4.15 -4.21
CA PHE A 58 3.01 2.77 -4.40
C PHE A 58 3.50 2.54 -5.83
N GLU A 59 4.15 1.40 -6.05
CA GLU A 59 4.70 1.00 -7.33
C GLU A 59 4.24 -0.41 -7.64
N LEU A 60 3.62 -0.60 -8.80
CA LEU A 60 3.26 -1.91 -9.32
C LEU A 60 4.49 -2.50 -10.02
N PRO A 61 4.82 -3.78 -9.83
CA PRO A 61 6.05 -4.37 -10.35
C PRO A 61 6.12 -4.31 -11.88
N LEU A 62 7.34 -4.29 -12.40
CA LEU A 62 7.60 -4.56 -13.82
C LEU A 62 7.13 -5.98 -14.16
N GLN A 63 6.56 -6.14 -15.35
CA GLN A 63 6.24 -7.46 -15.91
C GLN A 63 7.54 -8.22 -16.17
N GLU A 64 7.67 -9.43 -15.61
CA GLU A 64 8.63 -10.40 -16.15
C GLU A 64 8.04 -11.06 -17.41
N THR A 65 8.89 -11.62 -18.27
CA THR A 65 8.50 -12.14 -19.58
C THR A 65 7.61 -13.39 -19.44
N GLY A 66 6.29 -13.18 -19.45
CA GLY A 66 5.27 -14.22 -19.28
C GLY A 66 4.23 -13.90 -18.21
N ASP A 67 4.43 -12.86 -17.39
CA ASP A 67 3.43 -12.43 -16.41
C ASP A 67 2.16 -11.86 -17.06
N PRO A 68 0.97 -12.09 -16.46
CA PRO A 68 -0.31 -11.57 -16.97
C PRO A 68 -0.49 -10.05 -16.79
N GLY A 69 0.53 -9.34 -16.32
CA GLY A 69 0.46 -7.92 -15.99
C GLY A 69 -0.15 -7.62 -14.62
N PRO A 70 -0.31 -6.33 -14.28
CA PRO A 70 -0.90 -5.94 -13.00
C PRO A 70 -2.34 -6.45 -12.88
N SER A 71 -2.60 -7.25 -11.84
CA SER A 71 -3.95 -7.69 -11.52
C SER A 71 -4.87 -6.51 -11.21
N THR A 72 -6.16 -6.68 -11.47
CA THR A 72 -7.22 -5.82 -10.92
C THR A 72 -7.05 -5.75 -9.40
N PHE A 73 -7.05 -4.53 -8.85
CA PHE A 73 -6.98 -4.31 -7.41
C PHE A 73 -8.14 -3.48 -6.90
N LEU A 74 -8.54 -3.76 -5.65
CA LEU A 74 -9.53 -3.01 -4.92
C LEU A 74 -8.88 -1.84 -4.18
N ILE A 75 -9.65 -0.77 -4.02
CA ILE A 75 -9.37 0.41 -3.18
C ILE A 75 -10.54 0.53 -2.21
N GLY A 76 -10.25 0.63 -0.93
CA GLY A 76 -11.29 0.86 0.07
C GLY A 76 -10.69 0.89 1.46
N PHE A 77 -11.33 0.20 2.39
CA PHE A 77 -10.85 0.16 3.77
C PHE A 77 -11.10 -1.20 4.42
N ARG A 78 -10.44 -1.43 5.55
CA ARG A 78 -10.77 -2.51 6.46
C ARG A 78 -10.84 -2.02 7.90
N SER A 79 -11.62 -2.71 8.73
CA SER A 79 -11.56 -2.60 10.18
C SER A 79 -11.06 -3.91 10.76
N GLY A 80 -9.91 -3.87 11.44
CA GLY A 80 -9.35 -5.01 12.16
C GLY A 80 -9.62 -4.93 13.65
N GLY A 81 -10.08 -6.03 14.25
CA GLY A 81 -10.28 -6.14 15.70
C GLY A 81 -9.92 -7.53 16.23
N PRO A 82 -10.12 -7.79 17.55
CA PRO A 82 -9.90 -9.09 18.15
C PRO A 82 -10.78 -10.19 17.52
N ARG A 83 -10.40 -11.46 17.68
CA ARG A 83 -11.23 -12.59 17.21
C ARG A 83 -12.62 -12.53 17.82
N LYS A 84 -13.63 -12.86 17.00
CA LYS A 84 -15.08 -12.71 17.29
C LYS A 84 -15.59 -11.26 17.40
N ARG A 85 -14.74 -10.26 17.13
CA ARG A 85 -15.08 -8.83 17.11
C ARG A 85 -15.91 -8.30 18.29
N PRO A 86 -15.46 -8.50 19.55
CA PRO A 86 -16.14 -7.96 20.74
C PRO A 86 -16.05 -6.42 20.84
N ASP A 87 -15.32 -5.78 19.93
CA ASP A 87 -15.22 -4.34 19.74
C ASP A 87 -16.42 -3.75 18.97
N LEU A 88 -17.13 -4.55 18.17
CA LEU A 88 -18.34 -4.12 17.45
C LEU A 88 -19.55 -4.04 18.39
N LYS A 89 -20.34 -2.97 18.24
CA LYS A 89 -21.66 -2.80 18.87
C LYS A 89 -22.77 -3.29 17.92
N PRO A 90 -23.98 -3.53 18.46
CA PRO A 90 -25.15 -3.82 17.63
C PRO A 90 -25.37 -2.74 16.57
N GLY A 91 -25.51 -3.15 15.31
CA GLY A 91 -25.71 -2.25 14.16
C GLY A 91 -24.44 -1.74 13.47
N ASP A 92 -23.24 -1.95 14.02
CA ASP A 92 -22.00 -1.49 13.34
C ASP A 92 -21.72 -2.27 12.05
N ALA A 93 -21.99 -3.59 12.03
CA ALA A 93 -21.84 -4.39 10.81
C ALA A 93 -22.79 -3.90 9.71
N ASP A 94 -24.07 -3.73 10.04
CA ASP A 94 -25.11 -3.24 9.13
C ASP A 94 -24.77 -1.83 8.61
N PHE A 95 -24.28 -0.94 9.49
CA PHE A 95 -23.80 0.38 9.09
C PHE A 95 -22.57 0.29 8.18
N LEU A 96 -21.59 -0.54 8.52
CA LEU A 96 -20.37 -0.73 7.73
C LEU A 96 -20.62 -1.46 6.41
N GLU A 97 -21.74 -2.15 6.23
CA GLU A 97 -22.11 -2.76 4.95
C GLU A 97 -23.02 -1.85 4.11
N GLU A 98 -24.15 -1.40 4.65
CA GLU A 98 -25.24 -0.81 3.86
C GLU A 98 -25.30 0.73 3.83
N ALA A 99 -24.81 1.41 4.88
CA ALA A 99 -24.98 2.86 4.99
C ALA A 99 -24.11 3.62 3.96
N LYS A 100 -24.54 4.83 3.58
CA LYS A 100 -23.73 5.70 2.73
C LYS A 100 -22.49 6.18 3.48
N LEU A 101 -21.30 5.90 2.94
CA LEU A 101 -20.03 6.45 3.37
C LEU A 101 -19.36 7.09 2.14
N PRO A 102 -19.70 8.35 1.80
CA PRO A 102 -19.16 9.00 0.61
C PRO A 102 -17.67 9.30 0.77
N LEU A 103 -16.84 8.51 0.08
CA LEU A 103 -15.42 8.76 -0.04
C LEU A 103 -15.13 9.34 -1.43
N ARG A 104 -14.34 10.42 -1.50
CA ARG A 104 -13.68 10.81 -2.74
C ARG A 104 -12.44 9.93 -2.92
N VAL A 105 -12.33 9.22 -4.03
CA VAL A 105 -11.23 8.32 -4.36
C VAL A 105 -10.60 8.77 -5.69
N GLN A 106 -9.32 9.15 -5.66
CA GLN A 106 -8.60 9.68 -6.81
C GLN A 106 -7.26 8.95 -6.97
N LEU A 107 -7.10 8.20 -8.06
CA LEU A 107 -5.89 7.45 -8.39
C LEU A 107 -5.22 8.05 -9.65
N TRP A 108 -3.91 8.28 -9.58
CA TRP A 108 -3.10 8.73 -10.72
C TRP A 108 -1.89 7.83 -10.93
N LYS A 109 -1.59 7.53 -12.20
CA LYS A 109 -0.29 7.02 -12.61
C LYS A 109 0.71 8.17 -12.74
N GLN A 110 1.93 7.97 -12.26
CA GLN A 110 2.98 8.99 -12.25
C GLN A 110 4.11 8.64 -13.23
N ASN A 111 4.22 9.42 -14.30
CA ASN A 111 5.23 9.25 -15.35
C ASN A 111 6.06 10.54 -15.48
N GLY A 112 7.32 10.53 -15.04
CA GLY A 112 8.27 11.64 -15.28
C GLY A 112 7.83 13.00 -14.72
N GLY A 113 7.08 13.03 -13.62
CA GLY A 113 6.52 14.26 -13.03
C GLY A 113 5.12 14.63 -13.52
N LYS A 114 4.59 13.95 -14.54
CA LYS A 114 3.18 14.06 -14.94
C LYS A 114 2.32 13.06 -14.18
N GLU A 115 1.21 13.52 -13.61
CA GLU A 115 0.14 12.67 -13.09
C GLU A 115 -0.95 12.48 -14.17
N THR A 116 -1.33 11.23 -14.45
CA THR A 116 -2.42 10.87 -15.37
C THR A 116 -3.50 10.12 -14.57
N PRO A 117 -4.75 10.59 -14.52
CA PRO A 117 -5.83 9.88 -13.82
C PRO A 117 -6.04 8.46 -14.34
N VAL A 118 -6.30 7.52 -13.44
CA VAL A 118 -6.66 6.13 -13.76
C VAL A 118 -8.18 6.00 -13.77
N VAL A 119 -8.73 5.17 -14.65
CA VAL A 119 -10.16 4.88 -14.65
C VAL A 119 -10.49 3.95 -13.48
N LEU A 120 -11.34 4.42 -12.58
CA LEU A 120 -11.89 3.61 -11.49
C LEU A 120 -13.27 3.06 -11.86
N HIS A 121 -13.62 1.95 -11.23
CA HIS A 121 -14.88 1.24 -11.37
C HIS A 121 -15.59 1.17 -10.00
N GLU A 122 -16.92 1.18 -10.01
CA GLU A 122 -17.79 1.18 -8.83
C GLU A 122 -18.76 -0.02 -8.88
N LEU A 123 -19.21 -0.48 -7.70
CA LEU A 123 -20.26 -1.51 -7.62
C LEU A 123 -21.59 -0.96 -8.17
N ASN A 124 -22.09 -1.58 -9.23
CA ASN A 124 -23.43 -1.29 -9.75
C ASN A 124 -24.49 -1.98 -8.87
N ARG A 125 -25.10 -1.21 -7.96
CA ARG A 125 -26.17 -1.67 -7.05
C ARG A 125 -27.53 -1.87 -7.73
N ASP A 126 -27.70 -1.45 -8.98
CA ASP A 126 -28.96 -1.59 -9.73
C ASP A 126 -29.11 -2.99 -10.36
N LEU A 127 -28.07 -3.83 -10.28
CA LEU A 127 -28.06 -5.20 -10.80
C LEU A 127 -28.73 -6.18 -9.81
N PRO A 128 -29.45 -7.21 -10.30
CA PRO A 128 -30.11 -8.19 -9.45
C PRO A 128 -29.09 -9.02 -8.64
N ALA A 129 -29.51 -9.48 -7.46
CA ALA A 129 -28.68 -10.28 -6.56
C ALA A 129 -28.10 -11.56 -7.21
N VAL A 130 -28.76 -12.09 -8.24
CA VAL A 130 -28.25 -13.12 -9.15
C VAL A 130 -28.00 -12.49 -10.53
N TRP A 131 -26.78 -12.02 -10.75
CA TRP A 131 -26.32 -11.44 -12.02
C TRP A 131 -25.21 -12.30 -12.63
N GLN A 132 -25.28 -12.53 -13.95
CA GLN A 132 -24.29 -13.29 -14.73
C GLN A 132 -23.41 -12.34 -15.54
N GLY A 133 -22.40 -11.78 -14.89
CA GLY A 133 -21.44 -10.84 -15.49
C GLY A 133 -20.67 -10.07 -14.42
N THR A 134 -19.84 -9.10 -14.83
CA THR A 134 -19.26 -8.16 -13.87
C THR A 134 -20.36 -7.36 -13.17
N ARG A 135 -20.21 -7.14 -11.86
CA ARG A 135 -21.04 -6.22 -11.08
C ARG A 135 -20.46 -4.80 -11.03
N TYR A 136 -19.30 -4.58 -11.64
CA TYR A 136 -18.59 -3.31 -11.61
C TYR A 136 -18.81 -2.55 -12.91
N GLN A 137 -19.08 -1.25 -12.80
CA GLN A 137 -19.21 -0.32 -13.92
C GLN A 137 -18.15 0.77 -13.82
N LYS A 138 -17.76 1.37 -14.94
CA LYS A 138 -16.89 2.55 -14.93
C LYS A 138 -17.56 3.67 -14.11
N ALA A 139 -16.84 4.19 -13.11
CA ALA A 139 -17.35 5.20 -12.21
C ALA A 139 -17.66 6.52 -12.96
N LYS A 140 -18.78 7.14 -12.59
CA LYS A 140 -19.28 8.39 -13.21
C LYS A 140 -18.74 9.66 -12.54
N SER A 141 -18.11 9.55 -11.38
CA SER A 141 -17.49 10.65 -10.63
C SER A 141 -16.28 10.14 -9.83
N ASP A 142 -15.60 11.04 -9.10
CA ASP A 142 -14.57 10.66 -8.13
C ASP A 142 -15.12 10.39 -6.71
N VAL A 143 -16.44 10.45 -6.51
CA VAL A 143 -17.12 10.19 -5.23
C VAL A 143 -17.88 8.87 -5.27
N PHE A 144 -17.58 8.02 -4.29
CA PHE A 144 -18.08 6.66 -4.15
C PHE A 144 -18.88 6.56 -2.84
N PRO A 145 -20.24 6.54 -2.90
CA PRO A 145 -21.09 6.54 -1.71
C PRO A 145 -21.35 5.16 -1.09
N TYR A 146 -21.04 4.10 -1.84
CA TYR A 146 -21.29 2.70 -1.47
C TYR A 146 -20.00 1.89 -1.53
N ARG A 147 -20.08 0.64 -1.07
CA ARG A 147 -18.98 -0.33 -1.02
C ARG A 147 -19.52 -1.75 -1.13
N SER A 148 -18.62 -2.71 -1.26
CA SER A 148 -18.92 -4.15 -1.25
C SER A 148 -18.07 -4.84 -0.19
N ALA A 149 -18.64 -5.75 0.59
CA ALA A 149 -17.88 -6.65 1.46
C ALA A 149 -17.13 -7.67 0.59
N VAL A 150 -15.80 -7.57 0.53
CA VAL A 150 -14.96 -8.43 -0.34
C VAL A 150 -13.62 -8.73 0.33
N GLY A 151 -13.05 -9.91 0.04
CA GLY A 151 -11.72 -10.28 0.53
C GLY A 151 -10.60 -9.85 -0.44
N ALA A 152 -9.59 -9.16 0.08
CA ALA A 152 -8.32 -9.00 -0.60
C ALA A 152 -7.52 -10.32 -0.63
N ASP A 153 -6.48 -10.41 -1.46
CA ASP A 153 -5.49 -11.48 -1.36
C ASP A 153 -4.70 -11.36 -0.05
N SER A 154 -5.18 -12.08 0.96
CA SER A 154 -4.55 -12.18 2.28
C SER A 154 -3.13 -12.75 2.20
N ASN A 155 -2.76 -13.52 1.16
CA ASN A 155 -1.40 -14.05 1.03
C ASN A 155 -0.41 -12.95 0.63
N SER A 156 -0.79 -12.04 -0.28
CA SER A 156 0.00 -10.85 -0.60
C SER A 156 0.14 -9.93 0.62
N LEU A 157 -0.96 -9.68 1.34
CA LEU A 157 -0.93 -8.88 2.57
C LEU A 157 -0.05 -9.53 3.68
N LEU A 158 -0.10 -10.85 3.85
CA LEU A 158 0.77 -11.60 4.77
C LEU A 158 2.25 -11.52 4.36
N LYS A 159 2.58 -11.77 3.09
CA LYS A 159 3.95 -11.67 2.55
C LYS A 159 4.54 -10.26 2.73
N ALA A 160 3.71 -9.22 2.66
CA ALA A 160 4.10 -7.84 2.89
C ALA A 160 4.18 -7.44 4.39
N GLY A 161 3.84 -8.33 5.33
CA GLY A 161 3.79 -8.03 6.77
C GLY A 161 2.62 -7.12 7.17
N LYS A 162 1.57 -7.03 6.34
CA LYS A 162 0.42 -6.12 6.47
C LYS A 162 -0.90 -6.82 6.86
N TYR A 163 -0.80 -8.02 7.42
CA TYR A 163 -1.95 -8.82 7.87
C TYR A 163 -1.55 -9.63 9.10
N ASP A 164 -2.34 -9.58 10.18
CA ASP A 164 -2.15 -10.44 11.34
C ASP A 164 -3.23 -11.54 11.37
N MET A 165 -2.80 -12.79 11.29
CA MET A 165 -3.70 -13.95 11.40
C MET A 165 -4.31 -14.11 12.81
N SER A 166 -3.81 -13.39 13.82
CA SER A 166 -4.45 -13.31 15.14
C SER A 166 -5.76 -12.52 15.09
N MET A 167 -5.87 -11.51 14.23
CA MET A 167 -7.00 -10.59 14.17
C MET A 167 -8.19 -11.12 13.34
N ALA A 168 -9.33 -10.44 13.45
CA ALA A 168 -10.45 -10.57 12.52
C ALA A 168 -10.63 -9.24 11.78
N TYR A 169 -10.57 -9.28 10.45
CA TYR A 169 -10.77 -8.12 9.59
C TYR A 169 -12.16 -8.16 8.92
N MET A 170 -12.79 -7.00 8.80
CA MET A 170 -13.89 -6.75 7.88
C MET A 170 -13.34 -5.86 6.77
N GLU A 171 -13.34 -6.37 5.53
CA GLU A 171 -12.71 -5.71 4.38
C GLU A 171 -13.80 -5.24 3.39
N TYR A 172 -13.69 -3.99 2.94
CA TYR A 172 -14.67 -3.33 2.09
C TYR A 172 -13.99 -2.62 0.91
N GLU A 173 -14.39 -2.99 -0.30
CA GLU A 173 -14.04 -2.26 -1.52
C GLU A 173 -14.99 -1.09 -1.73
N VAL A 174 -14.44 0.09 -2.00
CA VAL A 174 -15.18 1.31 -2.35
C VAL A 174 -15.08 1.59 -3.86
N ALA A 175 -13.93 1.28 -4.47
CA ALA A 175 -13.68 1.37 -5.92
C ALA A 175 -12.63 0.35 -6.35
N SER A 176 -12.58 -0.01 -7.63
CA SER A 176 -11.51 -0.86 -8.20
C SER A 176 -10.82 -0.22 -9.39
N ALA A 177 -9.56 -0.60 -9.62
CA ALA A 177 -8.85 -0.36 -10.87
C ALA A 177 -8.71 -1.70 -11.61
N GLU A 178 -9.27 -1.80 -12.81
CA GLU A 178 -9.19 -3.01 -13.62
C GLU A 178 -7.81 -3.16 -14.28
N SER A 179 -7.33 -4.41 -14.43
CA SER A 179 -6.03 -4.72 -15.06
C SER A 179 -5.82 -4.04 -16.41
N LYS A 180 -6.88 -3.88 -17.21
CA LYS A 180 -6.89 -3.18 -18.52
C LYS A 180 -6.47 -1.70 -18.43
N ASP A 181 -6.71 -1.05 -17.28
CA ASP A 181 -6.41 0.36 -17.02
C ASP A 181 -5.08 0.53 -16.24
N LEU A 182 -4.38 -0.57 -15.96
CA LEU A 182 -3.18 -0.63 -15.14
C LEU A 182 -1.93 -1.04 -15.94
N THR A 183 -0.78 -0.52 -15.51
CA THR A 183 0.53 -0.77 -16.11
C THR A 183 1.61 -0.68 -15.03
N PRO A 184 2.75 -1.38 -15.16
CA PRO A 184 3.87 -1.27 -14.22
C PRO A 184 4.34 0.15 -13.89
N GLY A 185 4.92 0.36 -12.71
CA GLY A 185 5.48 1.64 -12.26
C GLY A 185 4.60 2.36 -11.22
N LYS A 186 4.81 3.67 -11.09
CA LYS A 186 4.43 4.46 -9.90
C LYS A 186 3.01 5.03 -9.95
N TYR A 187 2.37 5.05 -8.79
CA TYR A 187 1.01 5.54 -8.56
C TYR A 187 0.93 6.41 -7.31
N ARG A 188 0.06 7.41 -7.36
CA ARG A 188 -0.42 8.15 -6.18
C ARG A 188 -1.92 7.96 -6.05
N LEU A 189 -2.36 7.67 -4.83
CA LEU A 189 -3.77 7.57 -4.45
C LEU A 189 -4.06 8.65 -3.40
N LYS A 190 -5.22 9.28 -3.52
CA LYS A 190 -5.83 10.11 -2.48
C LYS A 190 -7.22 9.58 -2.16
N VAL A 191 -7.52 9.42 -0.88
CA VAL A 191 -8.87 9.12 -0.38
C VAL A 191 -9.25 10.18 0.65
N THR A 192 -10.43 10.78 0.49
CA THR A 192 -10.97 11.80 1.41
C THR A 192 -12.38 11.40 1.84
N ASN A 193 -12.63 11.30 3.15
CA ASN A 193 -13.96 11.13 3.71
C ASN A 193 -14.78 12.43 3.54
N LEU A 194 -16.06 12.34 3.17
CA LEU A 194 -16.94 13.49 2.91
C LEU A 194 -18.11 13.60 3.89
N GLN A 195 -18.16 12.78 4.94
CA GLN A 195 -19.28 12.71 5.89
C GLN A 195 -18.78 12.38 7.30
N ASP A 196 -19.35 13.00 8.33
CA ASP A 196 -19.06 12.65 9.73
C ASP A 196 -19.83 11.38 10.13
N ASN A 197 -19.15 10.41 10.74
CA ASN A 197 -19.71 9.09 11.09
C ASN A 197 -19.45 8.74 12.57
N PRO A 198 -20.00 9.51 13.53
CA PRO A 198 -19.65 9.38 14.94
C PRO A 198 -20.00 8.03 15.58
N GLN A 199 -20.92 7.23 15.01
CA GLN A 199 -21.20 5.87 15.51
C GLN A 199 -19.94 4.98 15.51
N ILE A 200 -19.15 5.03 14.44
CA ILE A 200 -17.94 4.21 14.25
C ILE A 200 -16.68 4.82 14.88
N ALA A 201 -16.80 5.91 15.65
CA ALA A 201 -15.68 6.59 16.34
C ALA A 201 -14.94 5.74 17.40
N HIS A 202 -15.38 4.51 17.61
CA HIS A 202 -14.80 3.54 18.53
C HIS A 202 -14.09 2.37 17.81
N LEU A 203 -14.09 2.38 16.47
CA LEU A 203 -13.45 1.37 15.63
C LEU A 203 -12.26 1.97 14.89
N SER A 204 -11.20 1.18 14.73
CA SER A 204 -10.05 1.54 13.91
C SER A 204 -10.27 1.15 12.44
N PHE A 205 -9.80 2.00 11.52
CA PHE A 205 -9.89 1.78 10.08
C PHE A 205 -8.53 1.98 9.40
N GLU A 206 -8.28 1.14 8.39
CA GLU A 206 -7.11 1.22 7.53
C GLU A 206 -7.55 1.33 6.06
N LEU A 207 -6.99 2.30 5.32
CA LEU A 207 -6.99 2.32 3.87
C LEU A 207 -6.40 1.00 3.37
N LEU A 208 -7.12 0.31 2.50
CA LEU A 208 -6.70 -0.95 1.89
C LEU A 208 -6.59 -0.76 0.37
N VAL A 209 -5.42 -1.10 -0.19
CA VAL A 209 -5.24 -1.25 -1.64
C VAL A 209 -4.52 -2.56 -1.92
N ALA A 210 -5.21 -3.53 -2.52
CA ALA A 210 -4.71 -4.88 -2.68
C ALA A 210 -5.35 -5.60 -3.87
N ASN A 211 -4.65 -6.59 -4.43
CA ASN A 211 -5.22 -7.49 -5.43
C ASN A 211 -6.45 -8.21 -4.84
N TYR A 212 -7.45 -8.50 -5.69
CA TYR A 212 -8.55 -9.37 -5.30
C TYR A 212 -8.07 -10.77 -4.95
N ASN A 213 -8.80 -11.43 -4.04
CA ASN A 213 -8.69 -12.86 -3.79
C ASN A 213 -9.32 -13.66 -4.95
N VAL A 214 -8.58 -13.80 -6.07
CA VAL A 214 -8.96 -14.67 -7.18
C VAL A 214 -8.69 -16.12 -6.77
N LYS A 215 -9.76 -16.90 -6.66
CA LYS A 215 -9.75 -18.35 -6.36
C LYS A 215 -9.97 -19.17 -7.62
#